data_AF-A0A4U3FCI8-F1
#
_entry.id   AF-A0A4U3FCI8-F1
#
_cell.length_a   1.000
_cell.length_b   1.000
_cell.length_c   1.000
_cell.angle_alpha   90.00
_cell.angle_beta   90.00
_cell.angle_gamma   90.00
#
_symmetry.space_group_name_H-M   'P 1'
#
loop_
_entity.id
_entity.type
_entity.pdbx_description
1 polymer ?
#
loop_
_entity_poly.entity_id
_entity_poly.type
_entity_poly.pdbx_seq_one_letter_code
_entity_poly.pdbx_strand_id
1 'polypeptide(L)'
;MRKSWSVGMIGVLFIFVVGTSSSFVAPAFAATENGSYTVVTPDILTKRPTTDILPADFPIPDDAVIDTSQQTYIEGQHSILLVFHTKSSMETLAKTYDEYFRIVNMDQAIQTLNEQQLSVQGTEPVTAQQWSLTGAPTASKDTVEVTVKVMKHQ
;
A
#
# COMPACT_ATOMS: atom_id res chain seq x y z
N MET A 1 -39.41 -30.96 13.37
CA MET A 1 -40.36 -30.30 14.27
C MET A 1 -40.32 -28.80 13.98
N ARG A 2 -41.42 -28.23 13.47
CA ARG A 2 -41.55 -26.81 13.13
C ARG A 2 -42.16 -26.09 14.32
N LYS A 3 -41.58 -24.97 14.77
CA LYS A 3 -42.28 -24.06 15.69
C LYS A 3 -42.04 -22.61 15.28
N SER A 4 -43.00 -22.14 14.47
CA SER A 4 -43.30 -20.73 14.23
C SER A 4 -43.83 -20.11 15.52
N TRP A 5 -43.39 -18.90 15.86
CA TRP A 5 -44.17 -17.92 16.60
C TRP A 5 -44.14 -16.58 15.85
N SER A 6 -45.30 -15.94 15.87
CA SER A 6 -45.79 -14.95 14.94
C SER A 6 -46.22 -13.69 15.69
N VAL A 7 -46.28 -12.59 14.94
CA VAL A 7 -47.01 -11.33 15.15
C VAL A 7 -46.41 -10.28 16.08
N GLY A 8 -46.18 -9.11 15.49
CA GLY A 8 -46.00 -7.82 16.16
C GLY A 8 -46.18 -6.68 15.17
N MET A 9 -47.40 -6.52 14.67
CA MET A 9 -47.87 -5.46 13.77
C MET A 9 -47.82 -4.10 14.48
N ILE A 10 -47.05 -3.14 13.96
CA ILE A 10 -47.21 -1.71 14.25
C ILE A 10 -47.15 -0.96 12.92
N GLY A 11 -48.30 -0.48 12.49
CA GLY A 11 -48.43 0.45 11.38
C GLY A 11 -48.27 1.89 11.88
N VAL A 12 -47.49 2.68 11.16
CA VAL A 12 -47.52 4.15 11.13
C VAL A 12 -47.04 4.54 9.72
N LEU A 13 -47.99 4.82 8.82
CA LEU A 13 -48.38 6.16 8.35
C LEU A 13 -47.41 6.74 7.29
N PHE A 14 -47.99 6.93 6.10
CA PHE A 14 -47.43 7.54 4.90
C PHE A 14 -46.93 8.96 5.14
N ILE A 15 -45.76 9.28 4.58
CA ILE A 15 -45.52 10.59 3.96
C ILE A 15 -44.71 10.36 2.67
N PHE A 16 -45.36 10.53 1.51
CA PHE A 16 -44.67 10.68 0.22
C PHE A 16 -44.10 12.10 0.17
N VAL A 17 -42.78 12.23 0.13
CA VAL A 17 -42.10 13.43 -0.36
C VAL A 17 -41.27 13.03 -1.56
N VAL A 18 -41.83 13.28 -2.75
CA VAL A 18 -41.05 13.41 -3.98
C VAL A 18 -40.37 14.78 -3.90
N GLY A 19 -39.09 14.77 -3.57
CA GLY A 19 -38.22 15.94 -3.61
C GLY A 19 -37.01 15.63 -4.47
N THR A 20 -37.05 16.06 -5.73
CA THR A 20 -35.88 16.08 -6.61
C THR A 20 -34.93 17.17 -6.15
N SER A 21 -33.79 16.79 -5.58
CA SER A 21 -32.56 17.58 -5.71
C SER A 21 -31.38 16.67 -5.40
N SER A 22 -30.58 16.46 -6.43
CA SER A 22 -29.31 15.75 -6.44
C SER A 22 -28.40 16.24 -5.30
N SER A 23 -27.98 15.34 -4.44
CA SER A 23 -26.74 15.44 -3.67
C SER A 23 -26.36 14.05 -3.18
N PHE A 24 -25.24 13.55 -3.68
CA PHE A 24 -24.66 12.26 -3.33
C PHE A 24 -24.25 12.27 -1.87
N VAL A 25 -24.90 11.45 -1.04
CA VAL A 25 -24.41 11.09 0.29
C VAL A 25 -23.77 9.72 0.15
N ALA A 26 -22.44 9.67 0.24
CA ALA A 26 -21.70 8.42 0.37
C ALA A 26 -22.04 7.75 1.72
N PRO A 27 -22.08 6.42 1.81
CA PRO A 27 -22.39 5.73 3.05
C PRO A 27 -21.27 5.95 4.07
N ALA A 28 -21.63 6.50 5.22
CA ALA A 28 -20.82 6.41 6.42
C ALA A 28 -20.80 4.95 6.87
N PHE A 29 -19.75 4.22 6.50
CA PHE A 29 -19.44 2.94 7.14
C PHE A 29 -18.95 3.23 8.56
N ALA A 30 -19.85 3.00 9.52
CA ALA A 30 -19.48 2.78 10.90
C ALA A 30 -18.64 1.49 10.97
N ALA A 31 -17.34 1.64 11.17
CA ALA A 31 -16.47 0.56 11.65
C ALA A 31 -15.98 0.96 13.04
N THR A 32 -16.58 0.34 14.06
CA THR A 32 -15.98 0.23 15.38
C THR A 32 -14.94 -0.87 15.31
N GLU A 33 -13.66 -0.52 15.19
CA GLU A 33 -12.57 -1.42 15.56
C GLU A 33 -11.33 -0.60 15.89
N ASN A 34 -10.71 -0.94 17.02
CA ASN A 34 -9.54 -0.26 17.58
C ASN A 34 -8.30 -0.57 16.74
N GLY A 35 -8.13 0.15 15.64
CA GLY A 35 -6.89 0.22 14.87
C GLY A 35 -6.70 1.66 14.43
N SER A 36 -5.64 2.31 14.90
CA SER A 36 -5.30 3.67 14.45
C SER A 36 -4.74 3.61 13.03
N TYR A 37 -5.61 3.62 12.03
CA TYR A 37 -5.22 3.80 10.64
C TYR A 37 -5.08 5.30 10.36
N THR A 38 -3.85 5.81 10.36
CA THR A 38 -3.59 7.11 9.74
C THR A 38 -3.55 6.91 8.24
N VAL A 39 -4.69 7.09 7.58
CA VAL A 39 -4.72 7.32 6.13
C VAL A 39 -4.07 8.67 5.91
N VAL A 40 -2.76 8.68 5.67
CA VAL A 40 -2.08 9.86 5.15
C VAL A 40 -2.65 10.12 3.76
N THR A 41 -3.53 11.13 3.68
CA THR A 41 -3.95 11.72 2.41
C THR A 41 -2.70 12.07 1.62
N PRO A 42 -2.58 11.67 0.33
CA PRO A 42 -1.44 12.04 -0.49
C PRO A 42 -1.50 13.54 -0.72
N ASP A 43 -0.85 14.30 0.16
CA ASP A 43 -0.45 15.66 -0.15
C ASP A 43 0.48 15.55 -1.35
N ILE A 44 0.12 16.22 -2.44
CA ILE A 44 0.73 16.13 -3.75
C ILE A 44 2.20 16.57 -3.63
N LEU A 45 3.13 15.65 -3.36
CA LEU A 45 4.55 15.96 -3.35
C LEU A 45 5.36 14.66 -3.51
N THR A 46 6.33 14.75 -4.42
CA THR A 46 7.57 14.00 -4.62
C THR A 46 8.42 13.79 -3.35
N LYS A 47 7.78 13.57 -2.20
CA LYS A 47 8.42 13.57 -0.89
C LYS A 47 8.31 12.18 -0.30
N ARG A 48 9.46 11.52 -0.24
CA ARG A 48 9.71 10.25 0.47
C ARG A 48 8.87 10.17 1.75
N PRO A 49 8.16 9.04 2.01
CA PRO A 49 7.41 8.89 3.24
C PRO A 49 8.35 9.03 4.44
N THR A 50 7.97 9.89 5.40
CA THR A 50 8.70 10.02 6.67
C THR A 50 8.32 8.83 7.54
N THR A 51 9.12 7.77 7.50
CA THR A 51 8.94 6.58 8.34
C THR A 51 10.29 6.12 8.86
N ASP A 52 10.32 5.57 10.08
CA ASP A 52 11.51 4.95 10.66
C ASP A 52 11.75 3.52 10.13
N ILE A 53 10.81 2.97 9.35
CA ILE A 53 10.88 1.59 8.82
C ILE A 53 11.59 1.55 7.47
N LEU A 54 11.31 2.51 6.59
CA LEU A 54 11.98 2.63 5.30
C LEU A 54 13.31 3.36 5.53
N PRO A 55 14.47 2.72 5.30
CA PRO A 55 15.78 3.35 5.42
C PRO A 55 15.83 4.63 4.60
N ALA A 56 16.51 5.67 5.10
CA ALA A 56 16.68 6.94 4.38
C ALA A 56 17.52 6.79 3.09
N ASP A 57 18.32 5.73 3.00
CA ASP A 57 19.18 5.42 1.87
C ASP A 57 18.47 4.62 0.76
N PHE A 58 17.22 4.20 0.94
CA PHE A 58 16.47 3.49 -0.11
C PHE A 58 16.34 4.36 -1.37
N PRO A 59 16.77 3.87 -2.56
CA PRO A 59 16.81 4.66 -3.78
C PRO A 59 15.41 4.80 -4.38
N ILE A 60 14.90 6.03 -4.34
CA ILE A 60 13.67 6.44 -5.02
C ILE A 60 14.09 7.39 -6.13
N PRO A 61 13.73 7.12 -7.40
CA PRO A 61 14.00 8.04 -8.51
C PRO A 61 13.42 9.44 -8.25
N ASP A 62 14.12 10.50 -8.68
CA ASP A 62 13.65 11.88 -8.50
C ASP A 62 12.35 12.18 -9.28
N ASP A 63 12.12 11.44 -10.36
CA ASP A 63 10.93 11.52 -11.19
C ASP A 63 9.79 10.62 -10.70
N ALA A 64 9.97 9.95 -9.55
CA ALA A 64 8.97 9.07 -8.98
C ALA A 64 7.75 9.84 -8.48
N VAL A 65 6.58 9.42 -8.93
CA VAL A 65 5.27 9.87 -8.46
C VAL A 65 4.74 8.81 -7.50
N ILE A 66 4.58 9.15 -6.23
CA ILE A 66 4.08 8.23 -5.20
C ILE A 66 2.55 8.14 -5.31
N ASP A 67 2.03 6.99 -5.67
CA ASP A 67 0.58 6.72 -5.73
C ASP A 67 0.01 6.31 -4.37
N THR A 68 0.76 5.48 -3.64
CA THR A 68 0.30 4.94 -2.36
C THR A 68 1.44 4.97 -1.36
N SER A 69 1.18 5.52 -0.18
CA SER A 69 2.02 5.32 0.99
C SER A 69 1.12 4.97 2.17
N GLN A 70 1.21 3.72 2.61
CA GLN A 70 0.43 3.21 3.74
C GLN A 70 1.38 2.67 4.78
N GLN A 71 1.19 3.09 6.02
CA GLN A 71 1.91 2.57 7.17
C GLN A 71 0.92 1.82 8.06
N THR A 72 1.31 0.64 8.48
CA THR A 72 0.49 -0.25 9.28
C THR A 72 1.25 -0.63 10.53
N TYR A 73 0.63 -0.39 11.68
CA TYR A 73 1.11 -0.79 12.99
C TYR A 73 0.04 -1.69 13.62
N ILE A 74 0.30 -3.00 13.67
CA ILE A 74 -0.63 -3.97 14.25
C ILE A 74 0.17 -4.90 15.15
N GLU A 75 -0.18 -4.97 16.44
CA GLU A 75 0.31 -5.99 17.39
C GLU A 75 1.85 -6.16 17.41
N GLY A 76 2.61 -5.07 17.37
CA GLY A 76 4.08 -5.10 17.36
C GLY A 76 4.72 -5.35 15.98
N GLN A 77 3.91 -5.56 14.95
CA GLN A 77 4.32 -5.64 13.56
C GLN A 77 4.16 -4.29 12.88
N HIS A 78 5.29 -3.73 12.45
CA HIS A 78 5.37 -2.45 11.76
C HIS A 78 5.60 -2.72 10.29
N SER A 79 4.76 -2.19 9.41
CA SER A 79 4.95 -2.33 7.97
C SER A 79 4.65 -1.07 7.21
N ILE A 80 5.34 -0.89 6.09
CA ILE A 80 5.07 0.18 5.13
C ILE A 80 4.86 -0.45 3.76
N LEU A 81 3.83 0.02 3.06
CA LEU A 81 3.58 -0.21 1.65
C LEU A 81 3.75 1.13 0.93
N LEU A 82 4.73 1.18 0.03
CA LEU A 82 4.99 2.31 -0.84
C LEU A 82 4.80 1.85 -2.29
N VAL A 83 3.94 2.53 -3.04
CA VAL A 83 3.75 2.31 -4.48
C VAL A 83 4.02 3.63 -5.18
N PHE A 84 4.90 3.60 -6.16
CA PHE A 84 5.23 4.78 -6.97
C PHE A 84 5.48 4.41 -8.42
N HIS A 85 5.26 5.37 -9.32
CA HIS A 85 5.53 5.24 -10.75
C HIS A 85 6.71 6.13 -11.13
N THR A 86 7.59 5.63 -11.99
CA THR A 86 8.73 6.38 -12.53
C THR A 86 8.81 6.21 -14.04
N LYS A 87 9.40 7.18 -14.74
CA LYS A 87 9.73 7.08 -16.18
C LYS A 87 11.10 6.42 -16.39
N SER A 88 11.78 6.05 -15.31
CA SER A 88 13.03 5.28 -15.37
C SER A 88 12.79 3.93 -16.04
N SER A 89 13.77 3.49 -16.84
CA SER A 89 13.69 2.20 -17.51
C SER A 89 13.83 1.04 -16.51
N MET A 90 13.26 -0.11 -16.86
CA MET A 90 13.38 -1.32 -16.04
C MET A 90 14.84 -1.74 -15.83
N GLU A 91 15.68 -1.57 -16.85
CA GLU A 91 17.11 -1.88 -16.78
C GLU A 91 17.85 -0.98 -15.77
N THR A 92 17.53 0.32 -15.76
CA THR A 92 18.11 1.27 -14.79
C THR A 92 17.66 0.90 -13.38
N LEU A 93 16.37 0.65 -13.18
CA LEU A 93 15.83 0.25 -11.88
C LEU A 93 16.41 -1.09 -11.40
N ALA A 94 16.56 -2.07 -12.29
CA ALA A 94 17.20 -3.34 -11.99
C ALA A 94 18.61 -3.14 -11.42
N LYS A 95 19.45 -2.35 -12.10
CA LYS A 95 20.81 -2.05 -11.65
C LYS A 95 20.83 -1.30 -10.32
N THR A 96 19.98 -0.28 -10.18
CA THR A 96 19.89 0.51 -8.95
C THR A 96 19.49 -0.34 -7.74
N TYR A 97 18.48 -1.21 -7.88
CA TYR A 97 18.03 -2.06 -6.78
C TYR A 97 18.98 -3.24 -6.51
N ASP A 98 19.56 -3.84 -7.55
CA ASP A 98 20.62 -4.86 -7.41
C ASP A 98 21.78 -4.34 -6.55
N GLU A 99 22.27 -3.14 -6.89
CA GLU A 99 23.37 -2.52 -6.16
C GLU A 99 22.99 -2.18 -4.71
N TYR A 100 21.79 -1.63 -4.49
CA TYR A 100 21.30 -1.32 -3.16
C TYR A 100 21.20 -2.57 -2.27
N PHE A 101 20.54 -3.62 -2.76
CA PHE A 101 20.34 -4.84 -1.96
C PHE A 101 21.64 -5.62 -1.76
N ARG A 102 22.62 -5.47 -2.65
CA ARG A 102 23.99 -5.96 -2.45
C ARG A 102 24.72 -5.20 -1.33
N ILE A 103 24.59 -3.88 -1.26
CA ILE A 103 25.19 -3.05 -0.19
C ILE A 103 24.58 -3.40 1.18
N VAL A 104 23.27 -3.65 1.22
CA VAL A 104 22.53 -4.03 2.44
C VAL A 104 22.81 -5.49 2.87
N ASN A 105 23.64 -6.24 2.13
CA ASN A 105 23.99 -7.65 2.39
C ASN A 105 22.74 -8.53 2.58
N MET A 106 21.77 -8.42 1.68
CA MET A 106 20.63 -9.34 1.66
C MET A 106 21.04 -10.68 1.02
N ASP A 107 21.89 -11.44 1.73
CA ASP A 107 22.49 -12.71 1.30
C ASP A 107 21.48 -13.81 0.92
N GLN A 108 20.23 -13.70 1.37
CA GLN A 108 19.15 -14.67 1.12
C GLN A 108 18.00 -14.07 0.29
N ALA A 109 18.23 -12.95 -0.38
CA ALA A 109 17.20 -12.37 -1.23
C ALA A 109 16.96 -13.20 -2.50
N ILE A 110 15.71 -13.58 -2.73
CA ILE A 110 15.22 -14.03 -4.03
C ILE A 110 15.15 -12.79 -4.93
N GLN A 111 15.98 -12.76 -5.97
CA GLN A 111 16.06 -11.64 -6.89
C GLN A 111 15.73 -12.09 -8.30
N THR A 112 14.75 -11.45 -8.91
CA THR A 112 14.44 -11.50 -10.34
C THR A 112 14.47 -10.07 -10.82
N LEU A 113 15.61 -9.65 -11.32
CA LEU A 113 15.86 -8.30 -11.83
C LEU A 113 16.17 -8.42 -13.31
N ASN A 114 15.17 -8.23 -14.14
CA ASN A 114 15.31 -8.28 -15.59
C ASN A 114 14.44 -7.18 -16.25
N GLU A 115 14.58 -7.02 -17.56
CA GLU A 115 13.90 -5.97 -18.33
C GLU A 115 12.37 -6.09 -18.32
N GLN A 116 11.84 -7.24 -17.88
CA GLN A 116 10.42 -7.58 -17.89
C GLN A 116 9.80 -7.53 -16.50
N GLN A 117 10.58 -7.82 -15.46
CA GLN A 117 10.12 -7.98 -14.10
C GLN A 117 11.22 -7.60 -13.11
N LEU A 118 10.84 -6.79 -12.11
CA LEU A 118 11.62 -6.60 -10.90
C LEU A 118 10.92 -7.31 -9.76
N SER A 119 11.63 -8.14 -9.03
CA SER A 119 11.17 -8.80 -7.82
C SER A 119 12.36 -9.05 -6.93
N VAL A 120 12.37 -8.46 -5.75
CA VAL A 120 13.36 -8.72 -4.70
C VAL A 120 12.60 -9.07 -3.44
N GLN A 121 12.86 -10.23 -2.87
CA GLN A 121 12.25 -10.67 -1.63
C GLN A 121 13.33 -11.24 -0.73
N GLY A 122 13.47 -10.71 0.47
CA GLY A 122 14.49 -11.20 1.40
C GLY A 122 14.32 -10.63 2.79
N THR A 123 15.17 -11.09 3.69
CA THR A 123 15.24 -10.56 5.05
C THR A 123 16.61 -9.91 5.24
N GLU A 124 16.62 -8.67 5.72
CA GLU A 124 17.84 -8.00 6.11
C GLU A 124 18.40 -8.65 7.39
N PRO A 125 19.69 -9.07 7.41
CA PRO A 125 20.25 -9.82 8.53
C PRO A 125 20.41 -8.99 9.80
N VAL A 126 20.58 -7.67 9.70
CA VAL A 126 20.87 -6.79 10.85
C VAL A 126 19.60 -6.40 11.59
N THR A 127 18.57 -5.94 10.86
CA THR A 127 17.34 -5.41 11.44
C THR A 127 16.21 -6.44 11.52
N ALA A 128 16.42 -7.64 10.94
CA ALA A 128 15.40 -8.66 10.71
C ALA A 128 14.18 -8.14 9.92
N GLN A 129 14.35 -7.05 9.15
CA GLN A 129 13.30 -6.52 8.28
C GLN A 129 13.07 -7.43 7.09
N GLN A 130 11.81 -7.78 6.83
CA GLN A 130 11.41 -8.46 5.62
C GLN A 130 11.10 -7.43 4.53
N TRP A 131 11.73 -7.63 3.38
CA TRP A 131 11.61 -6.77 2.22
C TRP A 131 10.92 -7.52 1.09
N SER A 132 10.03 -6.82 0.41
CA SER A 132 9.46 -7.23 -0.86
C SER A 132 9.40 -6.00 -1.76
N LEU A 133 10.20 -6.00 -2.81
CA LEU A 133 10.15 -5.01 -3.88
C LEU A 133 9.67 -5.72 -5.13
N THR A 134 8.66 -5.19 -5.79
CA THR A 134 8.19 -5.66 -7.08
C THR A 134 8.04 -4.49 -8.03
N GLY A 135 8.43 -4.68 -9.29
CA GLY A 135 8.31 -3.67 -10.32
C GLY A 135 7.79 -4.27 -11.61
N ALA A 136 6.83 -3.59 -12.22
CA ALA A 136 6.21 -4.00 -13.46
C ALA A 136 5.94 -2.77 -14.35
N PRO A 137 6.06 -2.91 -15.68
CA PRO A 137 5.66 -1.83 -16.58
C PRO A 137 4.16 -1.56 -16.42
N THR A 138 3.76 -0.29 -16.41
CA THR A 138 2.35 0.09 -16.36
C THR A 138 1.63 -0.27 -17.65
N ALA A 139 0.30 -0.26 -17.63
CA ALA A 139 -0.51 -0.51 -18.83
C ALA A 139 -0.16 0.45 -20.01
N SER A 140 0.28 1.67 -19.68
CA SER A 140 0.73 2.67 -20.66
C SER A 140 2.12 2.37 -21.24
N LYS A 141 2.90 1.49 -20.62
CA LYS A 141 4.30 1.13 -20.97
C LYS A 141 5.33 2.27 -20.94
N ASP A 142 4.90 3.50 -20.71
CA ASP A 142 5.75 4.68 -20.58
C ASP A 142 6.35 4.84 -19.17
N THR A 143 5.81 4.12 -18.18
CA THR A 143 6.26 4.16 -16.80
C THR A 143 6.36 2.77 -16.20
N VAL A 144 7.17 2.66 -15.15
CA VAL A 144 7.28 1.46 -14.32
C VAL A 144 6.61 1.76 -12.99
N GLU A 145 5.67 0.91 -12.59
CA GLU A 145 5.14 0.88 -11.24
C GLU A 145 6.04 0.03 -10.37
N VAL A 146 6.51 0.59 -9.26
CA VAL A 146 7.29 -0.10 -8.26
C VAL A 146 6.50 -0.12 -6.96
N THR A 147 6.29 -1.32 -6.44
CA THR A 147 5.71 -1.59 -5.13
C THR A 147 6.83 -2.03 -4.19
N VAL A 148 6.92 -1.38 -3.04
CA VAL A 148 7.89 -1.66 -1.99
C VAL A 148 7.12 -1.92 -0.71
N LYS A 149 7.33 -3.09 -0.13
CA LYS A 149 6.78 -3.49 1.15
C LYS A 149 7.92 -3.84 2.08
N VAL A 150 7.97 -3.16 3.22
CA VAL A 150 8.93 -3.45 4.29
C VAL A 150 8.15 -3.79 5.54
N MET A 151 8.53 -4.87 6.20
CA MET A 151 7.90 -5.35 7.43
C MET A 151 8.97 -5.58 8.48
N LYS A 152 8.71 -5.13 9.71
CA LYS A 152 9.56 -5.33 10.87
C LYS A 152 8.72 -5.90 12.01
N HIS A 153 9.17 -7.01 12.56
CA HIS A 153 8.64 -7.54 13.82
C HIS A 153 9.44 -6.93 14.96
N GLN A 154 8.76 -6.36 15.97
CA GLN A 154 9.39 -5.97 17.24
C GLN A 154 9.40 -7.12 18.24
#